data_AF-A0A3M0XYU2-F1
#
_entry.id   AF-A0A3M0XYU2-F1
#
_cell.length_a   1.000
_cell.length_b   1.000
_cell.length_c   1.000
_cell.angle_alpha   90.00
_cell.angle_beta   90.00
_cell.angle_gamma   90.00
#
_symmetry.space_group_name_H-M   'P 1'
#
loop_
_entity.id
_entity.type
_entity.pdbx_description
1 polymer ?
#
loop_
_entity_poly.entity_id
_entity_poly.type
_entity_poly.pdbx_seq_one_letter_code
_entity_poly.pdbx_strand_id
1 'polypeptide(L)'
;HIQRAIEDTRPLFEIATAMARYAHEHKGRYPDNFQALVDGGYAQADLLDSAVDWAGDGQGDFFIRFGGHATTPPNPVRLLAYSRAAYAVGDTVPVVFEDGTPKLLSLPEFFQILDNPVNKDVDWRLPRRIRDKKPDFMLAPARLSRLSRSPAPSTTAP
;
A
#
# COMPACT_ATOMS: atom_id res chain seq x y z
N HIS A 1 -0.13 11.85 -9.38
CA HIS A 1 -0.98 10.75 -8.89
C HIS A 1 -0.63 9.42 -9.56
N ILE A 2 -0.66 9.30 -10.90
CA ILE A 2 -0.34 8.03 -11.61
C ILE A 2 1.15 7.63 -11.50
N GLN A 3 2.09 8.56 -11.62
CA GLN A 3 3.53 8.25 -11.54
C GLN A 3 3.93 7.62 -10.18
N ARG A 4 3.32 8.08 -9.07
CA ARG A 4 3.56 7.50 -7.73
C ARG A 4 2.90 6.13 -7.55
N ALA A 5 1.72 5.91 -8.11
CA ALA A 5 1.10 4.59 -8.12
C ALA A 5 1.95 3.54 -8.88
N ILE A 6 2.75 3.98 -9.86
CA ILE A 6 3.74 3.14 -10.56
C ILE A 6 4.97 2.89 -9.66
N GLU A 7 5.47 3.91 -8.94
CA GLU A 7 6.57 3.74 -7.97
C GLU A 7 6.19 2.78 -6.83
N ASP A 8 4.94 2.81 -6.38
CA ASP A 8 4.38 1.88 -5.37
C ASP A 8 4.22 0.44 -5.89
N THR A 9 4.31 0.20 -7.21
CA THR A 9 4.25 -1.17 -7.77
C THR A 9 5.57 -1.91 -7.69
N ARG A 10 6.70 -1.19 -7.58
CA ARG A 10 8.03 -1.82 -7.57
C ARG A 10 8.23 -2.71 -6.34
N PRO A 11 7.95 -2.25 -5.09
CA PRO A 11 8.04 -3.12 -3.92
C PRO A 11 7.13 -4.34 -4.03
N LEU A 12 5.90 -4.17 -4.55
CA LEU A 12 4.97 -5.27 -4.80
C LEU A 12 5.55 -6.33 -5.75
N PHE A 13 6.19 -5.90 -6.84
CA PHE A 13 6.81 -6.80 -7.80
C PHE A 13 8.05 -7.51 -7.23
N GLU A 14 8.87 -6.80 -6.46
CA GLU A 14 10.04 -7.37 -5.79
C GLU A 14 9.62 -8.41 -4.74
N ILE A 15 8.56 -8.14 -3.96
CA ILE A 15 7.99 -9.08 -2.98
C ILE A 15 7.42 -10.30 -3.69
N ALA A 16 6.64 -10.12 -4.76
CA ALA A 16 6.07 -11.24 -5.50
C ALA A 16 7.16 -12.12 -6.13
N THR A 17 8.23 -11.52 -6.64
CA THR A 17 9.40 -12.25 -7.15
C THR A 17 10.10 -13.04 -6.05
N ALA A 18 10.26 -12.45 -4.86
CA ALA A 18 10.81 -13.14 -3.69
C ALA A 18 9.93 -14.33 -3.26
N MET A 19 8.62 -14.14 -3.22
CA MET A 19 7.63 -15.19 -2.92
C MET A 19 7.70 -16.35 -3.92
N ALA A 20 7.77 -16.05 -5.22
CA ALA A 20 7.87 -17.07 -6.27
C ALA A 20 9.19 -17.86 -6.17
N ARG A 21 10.31 -17.19 -5.91
CA ARG A 21 11.61 -17.83 -5.68
C ARG A 21 11.58 -18.74 -4.46
N TYR A 22 11.07 -18.24 -3.33
CA TYR A 22 10.89 -19.04 -2.13
C TYR A 22 10.05 -20.28 -2.41
N ALA A 23 8.90 -20.11 -3.08
CA ALA A 23 8.01 -21.22 -3.42
C ALA A 23 8.68 -22.25 -4.32
N HIS A 24 9.46 -21.82 -5.32
CA HIS A 24 10.23 -22.76 -6.16
C HIS A 24 11.17 -23.63 -5.32
N GLU A 25 11.89 -23.04 -4.36
CA GLU A 25 12.86 -23.77 -3.53
C GLU A 25 12.17 -24.62 -2.45
N HIS A 26 10.95 -24.25 -2.04
CA HIS A 26 10.17 -24.91 -0.99
C HIS A 26 9.00 -25.74 -1.54
N LYS A 27 9.19 -26.39 -2.70
CA LYS A 27 8.23 -27.33 -3.30
C LYS A 27 6.83 -26.75 -3.52
N GLY A 28 6.77 -25.48 -3.94
CA GLY A 28 5.54 -24.74 -4.21
C GLY A 28 4.90 -24.15 -2.95
N ARG A 29 5.52 -24.18 -1.77
CA ARG A 29 4.94 -23.59 -0.56
C ARG A 29 5.34 -22.11 -0.43
N TYR A 30 4.37 -21.23 -0.21
CA TYR A 30 4.64 -19.84 0.12
C TYR A 30 5.20 -19.69 1.54
N PRO A 31 6.02 -18.65 1.80
CA PRO A 31 6.50 -18.39 3.15
C PRO A 31 5.33 -18.05 4.08
N ASP A 32 5.46 -18.45 5.34
CA ASP A 32 4.40 -18.24 6.34
C ASP A 32 4.31 -16.76 6.78
N ASN A 33 5.36 -15.97 6.55
CA ASN A 33 5.42 -14.52 6.81
C ASN A 33 6.58 -13.86 6.03
N PHE A 34 6.66 -12.53 6.06
CA PHE A 34 7.74 -11.78 5.39
C PHE A 34 9.13 -12.06 5.98
N GLN A 35 9.22 -12.32 7.29
CA GLN A 35 10.50 -12.60 7.94
C GLN A 35 11.19 -13.83 7.33
N ALA A 36 10.43 -14.86 6.95
CA ALA A 36 10.98 -16.02 6.25
C ALA A 36 11.61 -15.68 4.87
N LEU A 37 11.12 -14.64 4.19
CA LEU A 37 11.77 -14.14 2.95
C LEU A 37 13.08 -13.41 3.25
N VAL A 38 13.13 -12.65 4.35
CA VAL A 38 14.33 -11.92 4.79
C VAL A 38 15.39 -12.88 5.29
N ASP A 39 15.03 -13.80 6.18
CA ASP A 39 15.92 -14.81 6.75
C ASP A 39 16.51 -15.73 5.68
N GLY A 40 15.71 -16.03 4.65
CA GLY A 40 16.14 -16.81 3.48
C GLY A 40 16.93 -16.02 2.43
N GLY A 41 17.11 -14.70 2.61
CA GLY A 41 17.83 -13.85 1.66
C GLY A 41 17.10 -13.63 0.32
N TYR A 42 15.78 -13.84 0.28
CA TYR A 42 14.95 -13.60 -0.90
C TYR A 42 14.49 -12.14 -1.01
N ALA A 43 14.37 -11.44 0.12
CA ALA A 43 13.96 -10.04 0.21
C ALA A 43 14.83 -9.26 1.21
N GLN A 44 14.91 -7.94 1.03
CA GLN A 44 15.53 -7.04 2.01
C GLN A 44 14.49 -6.58 3.04
N ALA A 45 14.92 -6.27 4.27
CA ALA A 45 14.00 -5.91 5.35
C ALA A 45 13.24 -4.61 5.10
N ASP A 46 13.85 -3.66 4.39
CA ASP A 46 13.32 -2.34 4.04
C ASP A 46 12.31 -2.37 2.88
N LEU A 47 12.08 -3.53 2.26
CA LEU A 47 11.16 -3.68 1.14
C LEU A 47 9.70 -3.38 1.50
N LEU A 48 9.34 -3.54 2.78
CA LEU A 48 8.02 -3.22 3.33
C LEU A 48 7.93 -1.82 3.94
N ASP A 49 9.06 -1.14 4.13
CA ASP A 49 9.09 0.24 4.60
C ASP A 49 8.65 1.15 3.46
N SER A 50 7.35 1.17 3.19
CA SER A 50 6.77 2.31 2.49
C SER A 50 6.92 3.52 3.40
N ALA A 51 7.57 4.57 2.91
CA ALA A 51 7.91 5.76 3.68
C ALA A 51 6.68 6.53 4.22
N VAL A 52 5.45 6.10 3.91
CA VAL A 52 4.25 6.83 4.28
C VAL A 52 3.08 5.88 4.56
N ASP A 53 2.61 5.75 5.80
CA ASP A 53 1.45 4.91 6.16
C ASP A 53 0.11 5.54 5.71
N TRP A 54 -0.15 5.58 4.40
CA TRP A 54 -1.32 6.27 3.82
C TRP A 54 -2.64 5.56 4.10
N ALA A 55 -2.59 4.25 4.39
CA ALA A 55 -3.78 3.50 4.82
C ALA A 55 -4.37 4.07 6.13
N GLY A 56 -3.55 4.79 6.92
CA GLY A 56 -3.97 5.50 8.12
C GLY A 56 -4.46 4.57 9.24
N ASP A 57 -4.10 3.29 9.16
CA ASP A 57 -4.55 2.24 10.06
C ASP A 57 -3.41 1.43 10.71
N GLY A 58 -2.15 1.81 10.49
CA GLY A 58 -0.99 1.17 11.12
C GLY A 58 -0.67 -0.22 10.57
N GLN A 59 -1.32 -0.66 9.49
CA GLN A 59 -1.14 -2.00 8.92
C GLN A 59 -0.29 -2.00 7.64
N GLY A 60 0.39 -0.88 7.33
CA GLY A 60 1.29 -0.75 6.19
C GLY A 60 0.57 -0.56 4.87
N ASP A 61 1.33 -0.18 3.85
CA ASP A 61 0.79 0.23 2.55
C ASP A 61 0.49 -0.93 1.60
N PHE A 62 0.94 -2.14 1.92
CA PHE A 62 0.78 -3.32 1.08
C PHE A 62 0.08 -4.44 1.85
N PHE A 63 -0.79 -5.15 1.16
CA PHE A 63 -1.30 -6.43 1.60
C PHE A 63 -0.63 -7.53 0.79
N ILE A 64 -0.11 -8.54 1.47
CA ILE A 64 0.51 -9.71 0.85
C ILE A 64 -0.08 -10.95 1.49
N ARG A 65 -0.56 -11.89 0.67
CA ARG A 65 -1.00 -13.20 1.15
C ARG A 65 0.22 -14.07 1.42
N PHE A 66 0.42 -14.39 2.69
CA PHE A 66 1.38 -15.39 3.14
C PHE A 66 0.72 -16.74 3.37
N GLY A 67 1.54 -17.80 3.37
CA GLY A 67 1.10 -19.18 3.56
C GLY A 67 0.32 -19.75 2.37
N GLY A 68 0.12 -21.06 2.43
CA GLY A 68 -0.51 -21.83 1.36
C GLY A 68 0.49 -22.38 0.34
N HIS A 69 -0.05 -22.93 -0.74
CA HIS A 69 0.74 -23.47 -1.85
C HIS A 69 0.48 -22.63 -3.09
N ALA A 70 1.54 -22.26 -3.80
CA ALA A 70 1.49 -21.74 -5.14
C ALA A 70 0.69 -22.72 -5.98
N THR A 71 -0.44 -22.26 -6.52
CA THR A 71 -1.23 -23.09 -7.41
C THR A 71 -0.57 -23.12 -8.78
N THR A 72 -0.47 -24.31 -9.37
CA THR A 72 0.05 -24.45 -10.74
C THR A 72 -0.86 -23.65 -11.68
N PRO A 73 -0.30 -22.88 -12.64
CA PRO A 73 -1.07 -22.24 -13.70
C PRO A 73 -2.05 -23.25 -14.33
N PRO A 74 -3.29 -22.83 -14.68
CA PRO A 74 -3.53 -21.56 -15.37
C PRO A 74 -4.49 -20.60 -14.65
N ASN A 75 -4.72 -20.69 -13.34
CA ASN A 75 -5.72 -19.85 -12.65
C ASN A 75 -5.23 -18.40 -12.47
N PRO A 76 -5.45 -17.46 -13.42
CA PRO A 76 -4.84 -16.13 -13.42
C PRO A 76 -5.63 -15.17 -12.53
N VAL A 77 -6.48 -15.70 -11.66
CA VAL A 77 -7.44 -14.94 -10.86
C VAL A 77 -6.99 -14.85 -9.41
N ARG A 78 -6.05 -15.70 -8.98
CA ARG A 78 -5.67 -15.73 -7.58
C ARG A 78 -4.71 -14.60 -7.25
N LEU A 79 -5.21 -13.64 -6.49
CA LEU A 79 -4.47 -12.45 -6.09
C LEU A 79 -3.43 -12.83 -5.04
N LEU A 80 -2.20 -12.34 -5.17
CA LEU A 80 -1.11 -12.55 -4.19
C LEU A 80 -0.95 -11.32 -3.30
N ALA A 81 -0.91 -10.13 -3.90
CA ALA A 81 -0.69 -8.89 -3.18
C ALA A 81 -1.37 -7.70 -3.86
N TYR A 82 -1.63 -6.63 -3.10
CA TYR A 82 -2.12 -5.36 -3.64
C TYR A 82 -1.65 -4.15 -2.81
N SER A 83 -1.69 -2.96 -3.40
CA SER A 83 -1.40 -1.70 -2.69
C SER A 83 -2.64 -1.19 -1.94
N ARG A 84 -2.58 -1.23 -0.61
CA ARG A 84 -3.60 -0.71 0.32
C ARG A 84 -3.68 0.81 0.23
N ALA A 85 -2.53 1.49 0.11
CA ALA A 85 -2.47 2.93 -0.07
C ALA A 85 -3.20 3.37 -1.35
N ALA A 86 -2.89 2.74 -2.49
CA ALA A 86 -3.54 3.05 -3.77
C ALA A 86 -5.05 2.79 -3.74
N TYR A 87 -5.48 1.70 -3.09
CA TYR A 87 -6.90 1.44 -2.86
C TYR A 87 -7.57 2.54 -2.01
N ALA A 88 -6.91 3.00 -0.95
CA ALA A 88 -7.47 3.96 -0.02
C ALA A 88 -7.71 5.34 -0.65
N VAL A 89 -6.83 5.78 -1.57
CA VAL A 89 -6.84 7.15 -2.13
C VAL A 89 -7.17 7.24 -3.63
N GLY A 90 -7.10 6.12 -4.35
CA GLY A 90 -7.16 6.09 -5.81
C GLY A 90 -8.42 5.44 -6.38
N ASP A 91 -8.49 5.46 -7.71
CA ASP A 91 -9.49 4.76 -8.52
C ASP A 91 -8.92 3.51 -9.23
N THR A 92 -7.61 3.31 -9.15
CA THR A 92 -6.91 2.11 -9.65
C THR A 92 -6.02 1.52 -8.57
N VAL A 93 -5.91 0.19 -8.54
CA VAL A 93 -5.20 -0.59 -7.54
C VAL A 93 -4.14 -1.43 -8.25
N PRO A 94 -2.85 -1.17 -7.97
CA PRO A 94 -1.80 -2.12 -8.29
C PRO A 94 -1.98 -3.44 -7.57
N VAL A 95 -1.90 -4.52 -8.34
CA VAL A 95 -2.00 -5.88 -7.83
C VAL A 95 -0.95 -6.78 -8.44
N VAL A 96 -0.65 -7.87 -7.76
CA VAL A 96 0.16 -8.98 -8.29
C VAL A 96 -0.57 -10.30 -8.06
N PHE A 97 -0.60 -11.16 -9.07
CA PHE A 97 -1.20 -12.50 -9.02
C PHE A 97 -0.18 -13.56 -8.58
N GLU A 98 -0.65 -14.76 -8.22
CA GLU A 98 0.23 -15.89 -7.84
C GLU A 98 1.19 -16.32 -8.95
N ASP A 99 0.84 -16.08 -10.22
CA ASP A 99 1.71 -16.35 -11.36
C ASP A 99 2.83 -15.29 -11.53
N GLY A 100 2.88 -14.29 -10.64
CA GLY A 100 3.83 -13.18 -10.67
C GLY A 100 3.42 -12.04 -11.61
N THR A 101 2.28 -12.14 -12.30
CA THR A 101 1.83 -11.09 -13.22
C THR A 101 1.39 -9.85 -12.43
N PRO A 102 2.01 -8.67 -12.66
CA PRO A 102 1.50 -7.41 -12.14
C PRO A 102 0.36 -6.89 -13.03
N LYS A 103 -0.67 -6.30 -12.43
CA LYS A 103 -1.71 -5.53 -13.16
C LYS A 103 -2.12 -4.29 -12.39
N LEU A 104 -2.59 -3.29 -13.13
CA LEU A 104 -3.34 -2.16 -12.59
C LEU A 104 -4.82 -2.44 -12.84
N LEU A 105 -5.61 -2.59 -11.79
CA LEU A 105 -7.05 -2.84 -11.89
C LEU A 105 -7.83 -1.59 -11.52
N SER A 106 -8.90 -1.29 -12.24
CA SER A 106 -9.90 -0.35 -11.74
C SER A 106 -10.59 -0.92 -10.49
N LEU A 107 -11.21 -0.07 -9.67
CA LEU A 107 -11.92 -0.55 -8.48
C LEU A 107 -12.99 -1.62 -8.78
N PRO A 108 -13.85 -1.48 -9.83
CA PRO A 108 -14.81 -2.53 -10.18
C PRO A 108 -14.13 -3.87 -10.51
N GLU A 109 -13.06 -3.86 -11.30
CA GLU A 109 -12.30 -5.06 -11.64
C GLU A 109 -11.64 -5.67 -10.39
N PHE A 110 -11.08 -4.83 -9.52
CA PHE A 110 -10.48 -5.27 -8.27
C PHE A 110 -11.50 -6.03 -7.41
N PHE A 111 -12.71 -5.48 -7.20
CA PHE A 111 -13.76 -6.17 -6.44
C PHE A 111 -14.23 -7.47 -7.12
N GLN A 112 -14.34 -7.51 -8.46
CA GLN A 112 -14.65 -8.75 -9.18
C GLN A 112 -13.60 -9.85 -8.93
N ILE A 113 -12.32 -9.48 -8.82
CA ILE A 113 -11.26 -10.42 -8.47
C ILE A 113 -11.40 -10.89 -7.01
N LEU A 114 -11.66 -10.00 -6.07
CA LEU A 114 -11.84 -10.35 -4.66
C LEU A 114 -13.04 -11.28 -4.43
N ASP A 115 -14.13 -11.05 -5.15
CA ASP A 115 -15.36 -11.85 -5.09
C ASP A 115 -15.23 -13.22 -5.78
N ASN A 116 -14.12 -13.48 -6.49
CA ASN A 116 -13.90 -14.77 -7.09
C ASN A 116 -13.83 -15.88 -6.02
N PRO A 117 -14.45 -17.05 -6.23
CA PRO A 117 -14.44 -18.16 -5.28
C PRO A 117 -13.05 -18.59 -4.79
N VAL A 118 -11.98 -18.35 -5.57
CA VAL A 118 -10.60 -18.70 -5.18
C VAL A 118 -9.96 -17.69 -4.21
N ASN A 119 -10.57 -16.51 -4.05
CA ASN A 119 -10.10 -15.39 -3.24
C ASN A 119 -11.02 -15.04 -2.07
N LYS A 120 -12.28 -15.51 -2.08
CA LYS A 120 -13.32 -15.16 -1.09
C LYS A 120 -12.97 -15.51 0.37
N ASP A 121 -12.12 -16.52 0.58
CA ASP A 121 -11.79 -17.02 1.92
C ASP A 121 -10.60 -16.26 2.55
N VAL A 122 -10.05 -15.27 1.85
CA VAL A 122 -8.93 -14.44 2.33
C VAL A 122 -9.49 -13.17 2.95
N ASP A 123 -9.08 -12.86 4.19
CA ASP A 123 -9.28 -11.54 4.77
C ASP A 123 -8.32 -10.55 4.11
N TRP A 124 -8.80 -9.85 3.09
CA TRP A 124 -8.01 -8.92 2.29
C TRP A 124 -7.61 -7.64 3.04
N ARG A 125 -8.05 -7.43 4.28
CA ARG A 125 -7.71 -6.26 5.12
C ARG A 125 -7.81 -4.92 4.39
N LEU A 126 -8.91 -4.74 3.65
CA LEU A 126 -9.19 -3.52 2.89
C LEU A 126 -9.25 -2.32 3.86
N PRO A 127 -8.40 -1.30 3.70
CA PRO A 127 -8.45 -0.11 4.56
C PRO A 127 -9.74 0.68 4.30
N ARG A 128 -10.10 1.60 5.19
CA ARG A 128 -11.21 2.52 4.91
C ARG A 128 -10.83 3.46 3.77
N ARG A 129 -11.66 3.55 2.73
CA ARG A 129 -11.43 4.51 1.64
C ARG A 129 -11.45 5.93 2.19
N ILE A 130 -10.40 6.68 1.91
CA ILE A 130 -10.28 8.10 2.26
C ILE A 130 -10.87 8.91 1.11
N ARG A 131 -12.14 8.63 0.73
CA ARG A 131 -12.83 9.38 -0.32
C ARG A 131 -13.50 10.65 0.22
N ASP A 132 -13.73 10.71 1.54
CA ASP A 132 -14.49 11.80 2.18
C ASP A 132 -13.69 12.67 3.15
N LYS A 133 -12.39 12.43 3.34
CA LYS A 133 -11.55 13.48 3.94
C LYS A 133 -11.20 14.48 2.85
N LYS A 134 -12.04 15.51 2.72
CA LYS A 134 -11.51 16.85 2.42
C LYS A 134 -10.20 17.00 3.18
N PRO A 135 -9.16 17.63 2.60
CA PRO A 135 -7.94 17.87 3.33
C PRO A 135 -8.26 18.88 4.45
N ASP A 136 -8.68 18.38 5.61
CA ASP A 136 -8.34 19.00 6.88
C ASP A 136 -6.85 18.70 7.13
N PHE A 137 -6.01 19.11 6.19
CA PHE A 137 -4.77 19.73 6.57
C PHE A 137 -5.21 20.99 7.31
N MET A 138 -5.47 20.80 8.60
CA MET A 138 -5.38 21.87 9.57
C MET A 138 -4.10 22.60 9.24
N LEU A 139 -4.25 23.81 8.71
CA LEU A 139 -3.32 24.90 8.91
C LEU A 139 -3.10 24.98 10.42
N ALA A 140 -2.14 24.21 10.92
CA ALA A 140 -1.54 24.49 12.20
C ALA A 140 -1.09 25.96 12.09
N PRO A 141 -1.60 26.87 12.94
CA PRO A 141 -1.23 28.25 12.84
C PRO A 141 0.27 28.33 13.14
N ALA A 142 1.08 28.65 12.14
CA ALA A 142 2.43 29.15 12.38
C ALA A 142 2.32 30.55 13.00
N ARG A 143 1.80 30.64 14.22
CA ARG A 143 2.05 31.74 15.14
C ARG A 143 3.25 31.36 15.99
N LEU A 144 4.41 31.32 15.35
CA LEU A 144 5.66 31.51 16.06
C LEU A 144 5.70 32.97 16.56
N SER A 145 6.20 33.08 17.78
CA SER A 145 5.93 34.16 18.69
C SER A 145 6.75 35.43 18.39
N ARG A 146 6.12 36.55 18.79
CA ARG A 146 6.71 37.68 19.53
C ARG A 146 7.64 38.69 18.83
N LEU A 147 7.37 39.94 19.23
CA LEU A 147 8.27 41.06 19.44
C LEU A 147 8.67 41.89 18.21
N SER A 148 7.91 42.95 17.97
CA SER A 148 8.49 44.30 18.00
C SER A 148 7.44 45.31 18.46
N ARG A 149 7.64 45.80 19.68
CA ARG A 149 7.03 47.05 20.14
C ARG A 149 7.63 48.18 19.31
N SER A 150 6.78 49.04 18.77
CA SER A 150 7.11 50.46 18.55
C SER A 150 5.79 51.22 18.55
N PRO A 151 5.52 52.08 19.53
CA PRO A 151 4.40 53.00 19.49
C PRO A 151 4.85 54.35 18.94
N ALA A 152 4.08 54.94 18.02
CA ALA A 152 3.87 56.39 17.89
C ALA A 152 3.11 56.72 16.59
N PRO A 153 2.46 57.89 16.47
CA PRO A 153 1.87 58.72 17.52
C PRO A 153 0.38 59.04 17.25
N SER A 154 -0.30 59.45 18.31
CA SER A 154 -1.65 60.00 18.29
C SER A 154 -1.70 61.29 17.48
N THR A 155 -2.52 61.31 16.42
CA THR A 155 -2.98 62.55 15.79
C THR A 155 -4.14 63.08 16.63
N THR A 156 -3.91 64.17 17.36
CA THR A 156 -4.97 65.06 17.84
C THR A 156 -4.64 66.46 17.35
N ALA A 157 -5.60 67.04 16.67
CA ALA A 157 -5.60 68.38 16.09
C ALA A 157 -5.41 69.48 17.16
N PRO A 158 -5.13 70.71 16.74
CA PRO A 158 -6.24 71.61 16.42
C PRO A 158 -6.25 72.15 14.98
#